data_AF-A0A356F4D9-F1
#
_entry.id   AF-A0A356F4D9-F1
#
_cell.length_a   1.000
_cell.length_b   1.000
_cell.length_c   1.000
_cell.angle_alpha   90.00
_cell.angle_beta   90.00
_cell.angle_gamma   90.00
#
_symmetry.space_group_name_H-M   'P 1'
#
loop_
_entity.id
_entity.type
_entity.pdbx_description
1 polymer ?
#
loop_
_entity_poly.entity_id
_entity_poly.type
_entity_poly.pdbx_seq_one_letter_code
_entity_poly.pdbx_strand_id
1 'polypeptide(L)'
;MVKKSFLQSIWNVIVGDAEKNKQHRISALQAEILQKNYVENQKTAPKITDYPPYIDVARQLFSEKTEIFRAAVFYLRRIAENESKYAEPIFKIMQQYAQTADRPAEDMSFLDEQMRQIEKNIHFAA
;
A
#
# COMPACT_ATOMS: atom_id res chain seq x y z
N MET A 1 20.51 -2.29 19.65
CA MET A 1 20.09 -1.63 18.39
C MET A 1 18.62 -1.91 18.16
N VAL A 2 17.74 -0.95 18.42
CA VAL A 2 16.29 -1.11 18.25
C VAL A 2 15.95 -0.82 16.78
N LYS A 3 15.47 -1.83 16.06
CA LYS A 3 15.01 -1.68 14.67
C LYS A 3 13.77 -0.77 14.69
N LYS A 4 13.86 0.41 14.07
CA LYS A 4 12.69 1.30 13.91
C LYS A 4 11.64 0.60 13.08
N SER A 5 10.40 0.65 13.54
CA SER A 5 9.24 0.00 12.90
C SER A 5 9.00 0.63 11.53
N PHE A 6 8.71 -0.22 10.54
CA PHE A 6 8.34 0.20 9.17
C PHE A 6 7.18 1.21 9.16
N LEU A 7 6.30 1.13 10.15
CA LEU A 7 5.18 2.07 10.32
C LEU A 7 5.65 3.47 10.76
N GLN A 8 6.73 3.56 11.56
CA GLN A 8 7.33 4.84 11.93
C GLN A 8 8.02 5.52 10.74
N SER A 9 8.62 4.74 9.83
CA SER A 9 9.16 5.31 8.59
C SER A 9 8.06 5.86 7.68
N ILE A 10 6.90 5.20 7.63
CA ILE A 10 5.75 5.67 6.86
C ILE A 10 5.15 6.94 7.49
N TRP A 11 5.01 6.97 8.82
CA TRP A 11 4.50 8.14 9.54
C TRP A 11 5.33 9.41 9.28
N ASN A 12 6.66 9.30 9.31
CA ASN A 12 7.56 10.43 9.08
C ASN A 12 7.52 10.95 7.63
N VAL A 13 7.18 10.10 6.67
CA VAL A 13 7.01 10.49 5.26
C VAL A 13 5.66 11.19 5.04
N ILE A 14 4.61 10.77 5.74
CA ILE A 14 3.24 11.28 5.57
C ILE A 14 3.04 12.62 6.28
N VAL A 15 3.47 12.74 7.54
CA VAL A 15 3.20 13.92 8.35
C VAL A 15 4.21 15.04 8.08
N GLY A 16 5.40 14.68 7.59
CA GLY A 16 6.55 15.58 7.62
C GLY A 16 6.95 15.85 9.07
N ASP A 17 8.24 15.76 9.36
CA ASP A 17 8.75 16.09 10.68
C ASP A 17 8.44 17.58 10.97
N ALA A 18 7.40 17.84 11.77
CA ALA A 18 6.83 19.16 12.02
C ALA A 18 7.80 20.12 12.74
N GLU A 19 9.01 19.67 13.09
CA GLU A 19 9.97 20.43 13.91
C GLU A 19 11.17 21.04 13.17
N LYS A 20 11.24 21.05 11.83
CA LYS A 20 12.37 21.73 11.14
C LYS A 20 11.95 22.77 10.11
N ASN A 21 11.20 23.75 10.59
CA ASN A 21 11.11 25.06 9.92
C ASN A 21 12.34 25.94 10.26
N LYS A 22 13.54 25.43 10.00
CA LYS A 22 14.73 26.27 9.84
C LYS A 22 15.05 26.25 8.35
N GLN A 23 14.86 27.37 7.67
CA GLN A 23 15.40 27.60 6.33
C GLN A 23 16.89 27.23 6.33
N HIS A 24 17.23 26.01 5.94
CA HIS A 24 18.60 25.61 5.68
C HIS A 24 18.95 26.25 4.34
N ARG A 25 19.60 27.42 4.41
CA ARG A 25 20.34 27.96 3.27
C ARG A 25 21.49 26.98 3.00
N ILE A 26 21.23 26.01 2.14
CA ILE A 26 22.26 25.08 1.66
C ILE A 26 23.26 25.88 0.84
N SER A 27 24.56 25.68 1.09
CA SER A 27 25.59 26.30 0.27
C SER A 27 25.55 25.73 -1.15
N ALA A 28 26.10 26.45 -2.14
CA ALA A 28 26.15 25.97 -3.53
C ALA A 28 26.83 24.58 -3.62
N LEU A 29 27.89 24.36 -2.84
CA LEU A 29 28.58 23.09 -2.75
C LEU A 29 27.69 21.98 -2.15
N GLN A 30 26.89 22.29 -1.13
CA GLN A 30 25.94 21.33 -0.56
C GLN A 30 24.81 20.99 -1.53
N ALA A 31 24.32 21.96 -2.29
CA ALA A 31 23.32 21.75 -3.33
C ALA A 31 23.87 20.86 -4.45
N GLU A 32 25.12 21.09 -4.88
CA GLU A 32 25.80 20.28 -5.90
C GLU A 32 26.01 18.83 -5.43
N ILE A 33 26.45 18.63 -4.19
CA ILE A 33 26.59 17.30 -3.59
C ILE A 33 25.23 16.60 -3.49
N LEU A 34 24.18 17.32 -3.05
CA LEU A 34 22.83 16.78 -2.97
C LEU A 34 22.31 16.35 -4.34
N GLN A 35 22.54 17.18 -5.35
CA GLN A 35 22.09 16.94 -6.72
C GLN A 35 22.84 15.77 -7.35
N LYS A 36 24.16 15.68 -7.15
CA LYS A 36 24.98 14.55 -7.59
C LYS A 36 24.53 13.24 -6.94
N ASN A 37 24.36 13.25 -5.63
CA ASN A 37 23.88 12.08 -4.88
C ASN A 37 22.47 11.66 -5.34
N TYR A 38 21.58 12.61 -5.63
CA TYR A 38 20.25 12.32 -6.15
C TYR A 38 20.32 11.61 -7.51
N VAL A 39 21.16 12.10 -8.43
CA VAL A 39 21.34 11.48 -9.75
C VAL A 39 21.95 10.09 -9.65
N GLU A 40 22.94 9.89 -8.78
CA GLU A 40 23.55 8.58 -8.54
C GLU A 40 22.55 7.59 -7.90
N ASN A 41 21.73 8.07 -6.96
CA ASN A 41 20.66 7.28 -6.35
C ASN A 41 19.57 6.92 -7.36
N GLN A 42 19.20 7.81 -8.29
CA GLN A 42 18.24 7.49 -9.35
C GLN A 42 18.75 6.41 -10.31
N LYS A 43 20.06 6.36 -10.58
CA LYS A 43 20.66 5.31 -11.44
C LYS A 43 20.61 3.93 -10.81
N THR A 44 20.61 3.86 -9.47
CA THR A 44 20.66 2.62 -8.68
C THR A 44 19.32 2.28 -8.02
N ALA A 45 18.36 3.22 -8.02
CA ALA A 45 17.03 2.98 -7.52
C ALA A 45 16.37 1.85 -8.32
N PRO A 46 15.75 0.87 -7.65
CA PRO A 46 14.96 -0.13 -8.34
C PRO A 46 13.91 0.60 -9.16
N LYS A 47 13.95 0.45 -10.48
CA LYS A 47 12.83 0.86 -11.34
C LYS A 47 11.61 0.15 -10.77
N ILE A 48 10.61 0.91 -10.31
CA ILE A 48 9.30 0.34 -9.97
C ILE A 48 8.69 -0.03 -11.32
N THR A 49 9.00 -1.22 -11.82
CA THR A 49 8.73 -1.63 -13.20
C THR A 49 7.27 -1.96 -13.43
N ASP A 50 6.50 -2.22 -12.39
CA ASP A 50 5.05 -2.40 -12.45
C ASP A 50 4.44 -1.88 -11.16
N TYR A 51 3.66 -0.81 -11.24
CA TYR A 51 2.75 -0.45 -10.16
C TYR A 51 1.50 -1.31 -10.34
N PRO A 52 1.26 -2.33 -9.51
CA PRO A 52 0.16 -3.24 -9.77
C PRO A 52 -1.18 -2.50 -9.70
N PRO A 53 -2.11 -2.76 -10.64
CA PRO A 53 -3.34 -1.99 -10.77
C PRO A 53 -4.24 -2.08 -9.53
N TYR A 54 -4.06 -3.10 -8.69
CA TYR A 54 -4.83 -3.30 -7.47
C TYR A 54 -4.39 -2.40 -6.30
N ILE A 55 -3.24 -1.73 -6.34
CA ILE A 55 -2.73 -0.95 -5.19
C ILE A 55 -3.62 0.24 -4.89
N ASP A 56 -4.08 0.97 -5.91
CA ASP A 56 -4.98 2.12 -5.71
C ASP A 56 -6.35 1.68 -5.19
N VAL A 57 -6.82 0.51 -5.60
CA VAL A 57 -8.06 -0.08 -5.10
C VAL A 57 -7.88 -0.55 -3.65
N ALA A 58 -6.76 -1.17 -3.33
CA ALA A 58 -6.44 -1.62 -1.97
C ALA A 58 -6.41 -0.47 -0.97
N ARG A 59 -5.91 0.71 -1.36
CA ARG A 59 -5.96 1.91 -0.50
C ARG A 59 -7.37 2.32 -0.12
N GLN A 60 -8.35 2.08 -1.00
CA GLN A 60 -9.74 2.45 -0.76
C GLN A 60 -10.41 1.59 0.33
N LEU A 61 -9.81 0.45 0.72
CA LEU A 61 -10.26 -0.33 1.88
C LEU A 61 -10.25 0.49 3.17
N PHE A 62 -9.39 1.50 3.29
CA PHE A 62 -9.30 2.35 4.47
C PHE A 62 -10.28 3.53 4.45
N SER A 63 -11.16 3.64 3.44
CA SER A 63 -12.12 4.75 3.37
C SER A 63 -13.27 4.56 4.36
N GLU A 64 -13.53 5.53 5.22
CA GLU A 64 -14.64 5.49 6.20
C GLU A 64 -16.01 5.27 5.55
N LYS A 65 -16.18 5.66 4.28
CA LYS A 65 -17.42 5.47 3.53
C LYS A 65 -17.61 4.01 3.13
N THR A 66 -18.70 3.40 3.60
CA THR A 66 -19.04 2.00 3.31
C THR A 66 -19.14 1.71 1.81
N GLU A 67 -19.65 2.64 1.00
CA GLU A 67 -19.78 2.45 -0.44
C GLU A 67 -18.42 2.32 -1.13
N ILE A 68 -17.45 3.13 -0.71
CA ILE A 68 -16.08 3.09 -1.23
C ILE A 68 -15.40 1.80 -0.80
N PHE A 69 -15.57 1.39 0.46
CA PHE A 69 -15.06 0.13 0.96
C PHE A 69 -15.62 -1.07 0.17
N ARG A 70 -16.95 -1.16 0.01
CA ARG A 70 -17.60 -2.28 -0.70
C ARG A 70 -17.19 -2.31 -2.17
N ALA A 71 -17.09 -1.15 -2.82
CA ALA A 71 -16.60 -1.06 -4.19
C ALA A 71 -15.14 -1.57 -4.29
N ALA A 72 -14.27 -1.16 -3.36
CA ALA A 72 -12.88 -1.61 -3.33
C ALA A 72 -12.78 -3.13 -3.19
N VAL A 73 -13.52 -3.71 -2.23
CA VAL A 73 -13.59 -5.17 -2.02
C VAL A 73 -14.07 -5.90 -3.27
N PHE A 74 -15.11 -5.40 -3.94
CA PHE A 74 -15.61 -5.97 -5.20
C PHE A 74 -14.57 -5.92 -6.33
N TYR A 75 -13.92 -4.77 -6.53
CA TYR A 75 -12.92 -4.61 -7.58
C TYR A 75 -11.66 -5.43 -7.33
N LEU A 76 -11.20 -5.51 -6.08
CA LEU A 76 -10.07 -6.37 -5.70
C LEU A 76 -10.34 -7.84 -6.06
N ARG A 77 -11.54 -8.34 -5.74
CA ARG A 77 -11.94 -9.69 -6.17
C ARG A 77 -11.91 -9.82 -7.69
N ARG A 78 -12.50 -8.88 -8.42
CA ARG A 78 -12.53 -8.95 -9.89
C ARG A 78 -11.13 -8.95 -10.51
N ILE A 79 -10.20 -8.18 -9.95
CA ILE A 79 -8.79 -8.20 -10.38
C ILE A 79 -8.17 -9.56 -10.08
N ALA A 80 -8.39 -10.11 -8.87
CA ALA A 80 -7.89 -11.44 -8.51
C ALA A 80 -8.45 -12.56 -9.40
N GLU A 81 -9.71 -12.46 -9.83
CA GLU A 81 -10.34 -13.41 -10.75
C GLU A 81 -9.78 -13.32 -12.18
N ASN A 82 -9.55 -12.11 -12.67
CA ASN A 82 -9.10 -11.88 -14.04
C ASN A 82 -7.58 -12.05 -14.22
N GLU A 83 -6.81 -11.71 -13.18
CA GLU A 83 -5.35 -11.74 -13.18
C GLU A 83 -4.84 -12.62 -12.03
N SER A 84 -4.73 -13.92 -12.27
CA SER A 84 -4.33 -14.92 -11.26
C SER A 84 -3.01 -14.59 -10.55
N LYS A 85 -2.06 -13.94 -11.24
CA LYS A 85 -0.80 -13.43 -10.66
C LYS A 85 -1.00 -12.47 -9.47
N TYR A 86 -2.17 -11.84 -9.37
CA TYR A 86 -2.52 -10.91 -8.30
C TYR A 86 -3.44 -11.50 -7.24
N ALA A 87 -3.95 -12.72 -7.43
CA ALA A 87 -4.91 -13.32 -6.52
C ALA A 87 -4.35 -13.49 -5.09
N GLU A 88 -3.16 -14.08 -4.95
CA GLU A 88 -2.53 -14.27 -3.64
C GLU A 88 -2.13 -12.92 -2.97
N PRO A 89 -1.49 -11.96 -3.66
CA PRO A 89 -1.23 -10.62 -3.08
C PRO A 89 -2.50 -9.91 -2.60
N ILE A 90 -3.58 -9.95 -3.39
CA ILE A 90 -4.86 -9.31 -3.04
C ILE A 90 -5.47 -9.99 -1.82
N PHE A 91 -5.47 -11.33 -1.78
CA PHE A 91 -5.99 -12.08 -0.64
C PHE A 91 -5.25 -11.73 0.65
N LYS A 92 -3.91 -11.65 0.63
CA LYS A 92 -3.10 -11.26 1.80
C LYS A 92 -3.44 -9.86 2.29
N ILE A 93 -3.64 -8.90 1.38
CA ILE A 93 -4.02 -7.53 1.76
C ILE A 93 -5.39 -7.52 2.45
N MET A 94 -6.37 -8.20 1.87
CA MET A 94 -7.72 -8.28 2.44
C MET A 94 -7.71 -8.98 3.81
N GLN A 95 -6.90 -10.03 3.97
CA GLN A 95 -6.73 -10.74 5.25
C GLN A 95 -6.08 -9.85 6.32
N GLN A 96 -5.02 -9.13 5.98
CA GLN A 96 -4.36 -8.20 6.91
C GLN A 96 -5.30 -7.06 7.32
N TYR A 97 -6.06 -6.54 6.36
CA TYR A 97 -7.08 -5.54 6.63
C TYR A 97 -8.12 -6.09 7.63
N ALA A 98 -8.62 -7.31 7.42
CA ALA A 98 -9.63 -7.91 8.29
C ALA A 98 -9.19 -8.07 9.76
N GLN A 99 -7.89 -8.28 9.99
CA GLN A 99 -7.33 -8.41 11.35
C GLN A 99 -7.19 -7.08 12.09
N THR A 100 -7.18 -5.95 11.37
CA THR A 100 -6.87 -4.63 11.92
C THR A 100 -8.03 -3.64 11.85
N ALA A 101 -9.03 -3.92 11.01
CA ALA A 101 -10.13 -3.01 10.76
C ALA A 101 -11.16 -3.05 11.89
N ASP A 102 -11.51 -1.86 12.41
CA ASP A 102 -12.69 -1.65 13.23
C ASP A 102 -13.82 -1.16 12.31
N ARG A 103 -14.72 -2.08 11.93
CA ARG A 103 -15.82 -1.82 11.00
C ARG A 103 -17.10 -2.55 11.39
N PRO A 104 -18.26 -2.09 10.89
CA PRO A 104 -19.52 -2.80 11.07
C PRO A 104 -19.43 -4.26 10.64
N ALA A 105 -20.07 -5.14 11.40
CA ALA A 105 -20.07 -6.58 11.14
C ALA A 105 -20.58 -6.96 9.74
N GLU A 106 -21.54 -6.20 9.20
CA GLU A 106 -22.06 -6.41 7.85
C GLU A 106 -20.97 -6.24 6.78
N ASP A 107 -20.14 -5.19 6.90
CA ASP A 107 -19.05 -4.90 5.98
C ASP A 107 -17.93 -5.95 6.09
N MET A 108 -17.65 -6.43 7.30
CA MET A 108 -16.69 -7.52 7.52
C MET A 108 -17.20 -8.86 6.97
N SER A 109 -18.50 -9.14 7.10
CA SER A 109 -19.10 -10.35 6.52
C SER A 109 -19.04 -10.35 4.99
N PHE A 110 -19.21 -9.20 4.36
CA PHE A 110 -19.06 -9.02 2.92
C PHE A 110 -17.62 -9.25 2.47
N LEU A 111 -16.65 -8.73 3.22
CA LEU A 111 -15.22 -8.96 2.96
C LEU A 111 -14.87 -10.46 3.04
N ASP A 112 -15.31 -11.15 4.08
CA ASP A 112 -15.06 -12.58 4.29
C ASP A 112 -15.71 -13.45 3.19
N GLU A 113 -16.88 -13.06 2.70
CA GLU A 113 -17.51 -13.72 1.56
C GLU A 113 -16.66 -13.56 0.30
N GLN A 114 -16.20 -12.34 -0.03
CA GLN A 114 -15.37 -12.13 -1.22
C GLN A 114 -14.01 -12.82 -1.10
N MET A 115 -13.39 -12.83 0.08
CA MET A 115 -12.13 -13.54 0.32
C MET A 115 -12.27 -15.05 0.07
N ARG A 116 -13.36 -15.68 0.52
CA ARG A 116 -13.62 -17.11 0.26
C ARG A 116 -13.75 -17.44 -1.22
N GLN A 117 -14.27 -16.50 -2.03
CA GLN A 117 -14.32 -16.69 -3.49
C GLN A 117 -12.93 -16.63 -4.11
N ILE A 118 -12.08 -15.71 -3.66
CA ILE A 118 -10.69 -15.60 -4.12
C ILE A 118 -9.89 -16.83 -3.73
N GLU A 119 -10.02 -17.31 -2.48
CA GLU A 119 -9.32 -18.48 -1.96
C GLU A 119 -9.59 -19.74 -2.78
N LYS A 120 -10.86 -19.98 -3.14
CA LYS A 120 -11.24 -21.08 -4.05
C LYS A 120 -10.44 -21.01 -5.35
N ASN A 121 -10.35 -19.82 -5.95
CA ASN A 121 -9.69 -19.64 -7.24
C ASN A 121 -8.17 -19.78 -7.17
N ILE A 122 -7.55 -19.45 -6.03
CA ILE A 122 -6.12 -19.66 -5.79
C ILE A 122 -5.81 -21.17 -5.78
N HIS A 123 -6.64 -21.98 -5.13
CA HIS A 123 -6.43 -23.43 -5.02
C HIS A 123 -6.64 -24.21 -6.32
N PHE A 124 -7.31 -23.65 -7.33
CA PHE A 124 -7.43 -24.28 -8.65
C PHE A 124 -6.27 -23.95 -9.60
N ALA A 125 -5.48 -22.93 -9.29
CA ALA A 125 -4.38 -22.46 -10.15
C ALA A 125 -2.99 -22.99 -9.74
N ALA A 126 -2.90 -23.72 -8.63
CA ALA A 126 -1.70 -24.38 -8.12
C ALA A 126 -1.65 -25.86 -8.55
#